data_AF-A0A951D0Q7-F1
#
_entry.id   AF-A0A951D0Q7-F1
#
_cell.length_a   1.000
_cell.length_b   1.000
_cell.length_c   1.000
_cell.angle_alpha   90.00
_cell.angle_beta   90.00
_cell.angle_gamma   90.00
#
_symmetry.space_group_name_H-M   'P 1'
#
loop_
_entity.id
_entity.type
_entity.pdbx_description
1 polymer ?
#
loop_
_entity_poly.entity_id
_entity_poly.type
_entity_poly.pdbx_seq_one_letter_code
_entity_poly.pdbx_strand_id
1 'polypeptide(L)'
;TADDELTALRDLFLRKSLVGRQSRLCEHLLAGGCTPADVAEKRIADLPDSPDALRCLELRRQLGLSHGPQSPAFILPTGEPVRAPELSRWLRMARLMRLSLEVNGGICRSLLRVHRGVEIDDPEEVLT
;
A
#
# COMPACT_ATOMS: atom_id res chain seq x y z
N THR A 1 1.85 -26.29 -7.11
CA THR A 1 2.93 -26.78 -6.22
C THR A 1 3.10 -25.80 -5.07
N ALA A 2 3.83 -26.14 -4.00
CA ALA A 2 4.06 -25.21 -2.89
C ALA A 2 4.74 -23.89 -3.32
N ASP A 3 5.53 -23.92 -4.41
CA ASP A 3 6.18 -22.74 -4.97
C ASP A 3 5.21 -21.81 -5.71
N ASP A 4 4.24 -22.38 -6.41
CA ASP A 4 3.15 -21.62 -7.06
C ASP A 4 2.29 -20.90 -6.01
N GLU A 5 1.97 -21.58 -4.90
CA GLU A 5 1.21 -21.01 -3.79
C GLU A 5 1.95 -19.84 -3.14
N LEU A 6 3.26 -19.97 -2.95
CA LEU A 6 4.08 -18.90 -2.39
C LEU A 6 4.21 -17.71 -3.35
N THR A 7 4.28 -17.97 -4.66
CA THR A 7 4.29 -16.92 -5.69
C THR A 7 2.97 -16.15 -5.71
N ALA A 8 1.83 -16.85 -5.69
CA ALA A 8 0.51 -16.22 -5.60
C ALA A 8 0.35 -15.40 -4.30
N LEU A 9 0.88 -15.91 -3.19
CA LEU A 9 0.86 -15.19 -1.91
C LEU A 9 1.70 -13.90 -1.99
N ARG A 10 2.89 -13.95 -2.57
CA ARG A 10 3.75 -12.77 -2.78
C ARG A 10 3.05 -11.72 -3.64
N ASP A 11 2.47 -12.12 -4.77
CA ASP A 11 1.70 -11.21 -5.65
C ASP A 11 0.58 -10.52 -4.86
N LEU A 12 -0.19 -11.28 -4.07
CA LEU A 12 -1.26 -10.73 -3.23
C LEU A 12 -0.72 -9.67 -2.25
N PHE A 13 0.38 -9.94 -1.54
CA PHE A 13 0.96 -8.99 -0.60
C PHE A 13 1.56 -7.76 -1.29
N LEU A 14 2.13 -7.89 -2.50
CA LEU A 14 2.61 -6.76 -3.28
C LEU A 14 1.45 -5.86 -3.71
N ARG A 15 0.34 -6.42 -4.18
CA ARG A 15 -0.88 -5.65 -4.53
C ARG A 15 -1.47 -4.94 -3.32
N LYS A 16 -1.55 -5.62 -2.17
CA LYS A 16 -2.01 -4.98 -0.92
C LYS A 16 -1.07 -3.85 -0.49
N SER A 17 0.24 -4.06 -0.61
CA SER A 17 1.25 -3.05 -0.33
C SER A 17 1.08 -1.81 -1.22
N LEU A 18 0.82 -2.01 -2.51
CA LEU A 18 0.54 -0.91 -3.45
C LEU A 18 -0.67 -0.10 -3.00
N VAL A 19 -1.79 -0.76 -2.70
CA VAL A 19 -3.01 -0.08 -2.21
C VAL A 19 -2.76 0.69 -0.91
N GLY A 20 -2.03 0.10 0.03
CA GLY A 20 -1.70 0.77 1.29
C GLY A 20 -0.82 2.02 1.11
N ARG A 21 0.07 2.05 0.12
CA ARG A 21 0.89 3.22 -0.22
C ARG A 21 0.07 4.29 -0.94
N GLN A 22 -0.76 3.89 -1.91
CA GLN A 22 -1.68 4.80 -2.59
C GLN A 22 -2.66 5.47 -1.61
N SER A 23 -3.09 4.80 -0.54
CA SER A 23 -3.98 5.43 0.45
C SER A 23 -3.32 6.59 1.20
N ARG A 24 -2.02 6.51 1.50
CA ARG A 24 -1.25 7.61 2.13
C ARG A 24 -1.14 8.81 1.21
N LEU A 25 -0.85 8.58 -0.07
CA LEU A 25 -0.82 9.64 -1.08
C LEU A 25 -2.20 10.30 -1.25
N CYS A 26 -3.25 9.50 -1.31
CA CYS A 26 -4.63 10.00 -1.40
C CYS A 26 -4.99 10.87 -0.18
N GLU A 27 -4.68 10.40 1.03
CA GLU A 27 -4.86 11.17 2.27
C GLU A 27 -4.12 12.51 2.23
N HIS A 28 -2.86 12.50 1.80
CA HIS A 28 -2.06 13.72 1.70
C HIS A 28 -2.67 14.73 0.72
N LEU A 29 -3.11 14.28 -0.45
CA LEU A 29 -3.73 15.16 -1.46
C LEU A 29 -5.07 15.73 -0.97
N LEU A 30 -5.92 14.90 -0.36
CA LEU A 30 -7.20 15.36 0.21
C LEU A 30 -6.99 16.35 1.36
N ALA A 31 -6.00 16.12 2.22
CA ALA A 31 -5.63 17.05 3.28
C ALA A 31 -5.07 18.37 2.73
N GLY A 32 -4.44 18.33 1.54
CA GLY A 32 -4.00 19.49 0.78
C GLY A 32 -5.10 20.22 0.01
N GLY A 33 -6.37 19.83 0.18
CA GLY A 33 -7.52 20.52 -0.40
C GLY A 33 -8.00 19.98 -1.76
N CYS A 34 -7.41 18.91 -2.30
CA CYS A 34 -7.95 18.27 -3.49
C CYS A 34 -9.33 17.66 -3.18
N THR A 35 -10.25 17.74 -4.14
CA THR A 35 -11.52 17.00 -4.08
C THR A 35 -11.31 15.53 -4.49
N PRO A 36 -12.25 14.61 -4.19
CA PRO A 36 -12.20 13.26 -4.70
C PRO A 36 -12.13 13.14 -6.22
N ALA A 37 -12.74 14.09 -6.94
CA ALA A 37 -12.66 14.15 -8.41
C ALA A 37 -11.23 14.48 -8.86
N ASP A 38 -10.63 15.53 -8.28
CA ASP A 38 -9.25 15.94 -8.60
C ASP A 38 -8.25 14.81 -8.36
N VAL A 39 -8.42 14.06 -7.25
CA VAL A 39 -7.54 12.92 -6.92
C VAL A 39 -7.70 11.79 -7.93
N ALA A 40 -8.93 11.44 -8.32
CA ALA A 40 -9.19 10.37 -9.29
C ALA A 40 -8.67 10.70 -10.70
N GLU A 41 -8.57 11.99 -11.04
CA GLU A 41 -8.04 12.45 -12.32
C GLU A 41 -6.51 12.56 -12.36
N LYS A 42 -5.81 12.56 -11.22
CA LYS A 42 -4.35 12.65 -11.19
C LYS A 42 -3.68 11.55 -12.00
N ARG A 43 -2.61 11.93 -12.68
CA ARG A 43 -1.65 11.04 -13.33
C ARG A 43 -0.42 10.87 -12.46
N ILE A 44 0.38 9.86 -12.77
CA ILE A 44 1.65 9.61 -12.07
C ILE A 44 2.55 10.86 -12.08
N ALA A 45 2.59 11.60 -13.19
CA ALA A 45 3.36 12.83 -13.32
C ALA A 45 2.89 13.97 -12.38
N ASP A 46 1.65 13.90 -11.87
CA ASP A 46 1.07 14.90 -10.98
C ASP A 46 1.29 14.56 -9.49
N LEU A 47 1.91 13.41 -9.19
CA LEU A 47 2.18 13.00 -7.82
C LEU A 47 3.38 13.74 -7.24
N PRO A 48 3.36 14.06 -5.94
CA PRO A 48 4.52 14.67 -5.29
C PRO A 48 5.70 13.69 -5.30
N ASP A 49 6.91 14.24 -5.50
CA ASP A 49 8.14 13.47 -5.33
C ASP A 49 8.29 13.09 -3.85
N SER A 50 7.91 11.85 -3.54
CA SER A 50 7.77 11.35 -2.18
C SER A 50 8.11 9.86 -2.13
N PRO A 51 8.57 9.34 -0.98
CA PRO A 51 8.89 7.93 -0.84
C PRO A 51 7.72 6.99 -1.18
N ASP A 52 6.48 7.39 -0.87
CA ASP A 52 5.30 6.60 -1.19
C ASP A 52 5.00 6.60 -2.70
N ALA A 53 5.19 7.72 -3.41
CA ALA A 53 5.02 7.78 -4.87
C ALA A 53 6.08 6.92 -5.60
N LEU A 54 7.35 7.05 -5.20
CA LEU A 54 8.44 6.22 -5.73
C LEU A 54 8.18 4.73 -5.48
N ARG A 55 7.70 4.38 -4.27
CA ARG A 55 7.41 2.98 -3.94
C ARG A 55 6.22 2.42 -4.72
N CYS A 56 5.18 3.23 -4.95
CA CYS A 56 4.06 2.85 -5.82
C CYS A 56 4.52 2.51 -7.24
N LEU A 57 5.43 3.29 -7.82
CA LEU A 57 5.97 3.04 -9.15
C LEU A 57 6.76 1.73 -9.22
N GLU A 58 7.62 1.48 -8.25
CA GLU A 58 8.38 0.24 -8.20
C GLU A 58 7.46 -0.99 -8.05
N LEU A 59 6.44 -0.91 -7.19
CA LEU A 59 5.46 -1.99 -7.04
C LEU A 59 4.67 -2.24 -8.32
N ARG A 60 4.26 -1.17 -9.02
CA ARG A 60 3.58 -1.29 -10.32
C ARG A 60 4.47 -1.98 -11.36
N ARG A 61 5.76 -1.63 -11.42
CA ARG A 61 6.73 -2.29 -12.29
C ARG A 61 6.87 -3.78 -11.98
N GLN A 62 6.97 -4.14 -10.70
CA GLN A 62 7.05 -5.54 -10.25
C GLN A 62 5.79 -6.34 -10.60
N LEU A 63 4.62 -5.71 -10.52
CA LEU A 63 3.32 -6.33 -10.78
C LEU A 63 2.91 -6.30 -12.27
N GLY A 64 3.74 -5.73 -13.16
CA GLY A 64 3.39 -5.57 -14.58
C GLY A 64 2.23 -4.58 -14.83
N LEU A 65 2.00 -3.64 -13.92
CA LEU A 65 0.93 -2.65 -14.00
C LEU A 65 1.40 -1.37 -14.72
N SER A 66 0.44 -0.57 -15.17
CA SER A 66 0.72 0.71 -15.83
C SER A 66 1.47 1.68 -14.91
N HIS A 67 2.62 2.15 -15.37
CA HIS A 67 3.58 2.95 -14.57
C HIS A 67 4.15 4.15 -15.35
N GLY A 68 3.58 4.48 -16.51
CA GLY A 68 4.02 5.64 -17.30
C GLY A 68 3.55 6.95 -16.68
N PRO A 69 4.17 8.09 -17.02
CA PRO A 69 3.84 9.40 -16.44
C PRO A 69 2.37 9.80 -16.65
N GLN A 70 1.77 9.39 -17.78
CA GLN A 70 0.37 9.64 -18.13
C GLN A 70 -0.60 8.55 -17.62
N SER A 71 -0.10 7.53 -16.92
CA SER A 71 -0.96 6.51 -16.33
C SER A 71 -1.70 7.06 -15.10
N PRO A 72 -2.91 6.57 -14.78
CA PRO A 72 -3.67 6.99 -13.61
C PRO A 72 -2.88 6.82 -12.30
N ALA A 73 -2.90 7.84 -11.43
CA ALA A 73 -2.17 7.84 -10.17
C ALA A 73 -2.73 6.85 -9.15
N PHE A 74 -4.04 6.60 -9.18
CA PHE A 74 -4.75 5.73 -8.26
C PHE A 74 -5.43 4.59 -9.02
N ILE A 75 -4.99 3.36 -8.76
CA ILE A 75 -5.53 2.15 -9.39
C ILE A 75 -5.98 1.13 -8.33
N LEU A 76 -6.93 0.29 -8.73
CA LEU A 76 -7.33 -0.93 -8.03
C LEU A 76 -6.19 -1.96 -8.06
N PRO A 77 -6.19 -2.99 -7.19
CA PRO A 77 -5.21 -4.08 -7.21
C PRO A 77 -5.04 -4.75 -8.58
N THR A 78 -6.11 -4.78 -9.36
CA THR A 78 -6.24 -5.38 -10.69
C THR A 78 -5.67 -4.50 -11.80
N GLY A 79 -5.44 -3.21 -11.54
CA GLY A 79 -4.84 -2.27 -12.48
C GLY A 79 -5.79 -1.22 -13.05
N GLU A 80 -7.11 -1.38 -12.89
CA GLU A 80 -8.07 -0.38 -13.37
C GLU A 80 -8.02 0.90 -12.52
N PRO A 81 -8.33 2.07 -13.11
CA PRO A 81 -8.33 3.33 -12.39
C PRO A 81 -9.41 3.36 -11.29
N VAL A 82 -9.10 3.97 -10.15
CA VAL A 82 -10.12 4.29 -9.14
C VAL A 82 -10.94 5.48 -9.63
N ARG A 83 -12.25 5.31 -9.81
CA ARG A 83 -13.12 6.37 -10.29
C ARG A 83 -13.51 7.33 -9.17
N ALA A 84 -13.73 8.60 -9.50
CA ALA A 84 -14.16 9.65 -8.56
C ALA A 84 -15.32 9.24 -7.63
N PRO A 85 -16.46 8.68 -8.10
CA PRO A 85 -17.55 8.28 -7.20
C PRO A 85 -17.19 7.13 -6.24
N GLU A 86 -16.11 6.41 -6.51
CA GLU A 86 -15.68 5.25 -5.73
C GLU A 86 -14.53 5.60 -4.77
N LEU A 87 -13.86 6.75 -4.95
CA LEU A 87 -12.62 7.09 -4.25
C LEU A 87 -12.78 7.02 -2.73
N SER A 88 -13.85 7.60 -2.18
CA SER A 88 -14.08 7.61 -0.72
C SER A 88 -14.28 6.20 -0.16
N ARG A 89 -14.98 5.33 -0.89
CA ARG A 89 -15.19 3.92 -0.51
C ARG A 89 -13.87 3.15 -0.62
N TRP A 90 -13.15 3.32 -1.72
CA TRP A 90 -11.85 2.71 -1.96
C TRP A 90 -10.86 3.11 -0.87
N LEU A 91 -10.79 4.40 -0.50
CA LEU A 91 -9.86 4.90 0.50
C LEU A 91 -10.11 4.28 1.88
N ARG A 92 -11.38 4.16 2.29
CA ARG A 92 -11.75 3.47 3.54
C ARG A 92 -11.24 2.02 3.56
N MET A 93 -11.44 1.28 2.47
CA MET A 93 -10.96 -0.10 2.36
C MET A 93 -9.42 -0.17 2.35
N ALA A 94 -8.78 0.77 1.66
CA ALA A 94 -7.32 0.84 1.57
C ALA A 94 -6.66 1.15 2.92
N ARG A 95 -7.30 1.96 3.77
CA ARG A 95 -6.87 2.20 5.18
C ARG A 95 -6.91 0.94 6.02
N LEU A 96 -8.02 0.20 5.95
CA LEU A 96 -8.16 -1.08 6.68
C LEU A 96 -7.11 -2.10 6.21
N MET A 97 -6.90 -2.19 4.89
CA MET A 97 -5.88 -3.05 4.32
C MET A 97 -4.47 -2.66 4.78
N ARG A 98 -4.14 -1.38 4.77
CA ARG A 98 -2.86 -0.85 5.27
C ARG A 98 -2.64 -1.23 6.74
N LEU A 99 -3.62 -0.97 7.60
CA LEU A 99 -3.55 -1.31 9.02
C LEU A 99 -3.32 -2.83 9.22
N SER A 100 -4.06 -3.66 8.48
CA SER A 100 -3.88 -5.11 8.53
C SER A 100 -2.47 -5.55 8.14
N LEU A 101 -1.87 -4.94 7.11
CA LEU A 101 -0.49 -5.22 6.70
C LEU A 101 0.53 -4.79 7.76
N GLU A 102 0.32 -3.63 8.39
CA GLU A 102 1.21 -3.11 9.43
C GLU A 102 1.25 -4.05 10.65
N VAL A 103 0.06 -4.45 11.14
CA VAL A 103 -0.09 -5.38 12.27
C VAL A 103 0.49 -6.76 11.95
N ASN A 104 0.07 -7.37 10.84
CA ASN A 104 0.54 -8.70 10.46
C ASN A 104 2.05 -8.70 10.17
N GLY A 105 2.56 -7.64 9.54
CA GLY A 105 3.99 -7.47 9.32
C GLY A 105 4.79 -7.41 10.62
N GLY A 106 4.25 -6.75 11.66
CA GLY A 106 4.82 -6.75 13.00
C GLY A 106 4.91 -8.14 13.59
N ILE A 107 3.80 -8.89 13.58
CA ILE A 107 3.72 -10.27 14.08
C ILE A 107 4.72 -11.18 13.35
N CYS A 108 4.75 -11.15 12.01
CA CYS A 108 5.69 -11.96 11.22
C CYS A 108 7.15 -11.66 11.57
N ARG A 109 7.52 -10.38 11.74
CA ARG A 109 8.89 -10.02 12.15
C ARG A 109 9.23 -10.52 13.55
N SER A 110 8.29 -10.44 14.49
CA SER A 110 8.48 -10.96 15.84
C SER A 110 8.66 -12.49 15.84
N LEU A 111 7.80 -13.22 15.12
CA LEU A 111 7.95 -14.68 14.98
C LEU A 111 9.26 -15.08 14.31
N LEU A 112 9.69 -14.34 13.28
CA LEU A 112 10.98 -14.57 12.64
C LEU A 112 12.15 -14.34 13.58
N ARG A 113 12.10 -13.32 14.45
CA ARG A 113 13.15 -13.07 15.46
C ARG A 113 13.27 -14.24 16.44
N VAL A 114 12.14 -14.70 17.00
CA VAL A 114 12.13 -15.90 17.87
C VAL A 114 12.70 -17.11 17.14
N HIS A 115 12.25 -17.34 15.90
CA HIS A 115 12.72 -18.47 15.09
C HIS A 115 14.24 -18.40 14.79
N ARG A 116 14.80 -17.20 14.66
CA ARG A 116 16.23 -16.98 14.42
C ARG A 116 17.05 -16.93 15.71
N GLY A 117 16.44 -17.12 16.88
CA GLY A 117 17.12 -17.05 18.17
C GLY A 117 17.59 -15.64 18.53
N VAL A 118 17.00 -14.60 17.93
CA VAL A 118 17.26 -13.20 18.29
C VAL A 118 16.36 -12.86 19.48
N GLU A 119 16.96 -12.50 20.62
CA GLU A 119 16.22 -12.14 21.82
C GLU A 119 15.22 -11.01 21.54
N ILE A 120 14.04 -11.15 22.12
CA ILE A 120 13.06 -10.09 22.16
C ILE A 120 13.26 -9.34 23.46
N ASP A 121 13.83 -8.12 23.37
CA ASP A 121 13.75 -7.19 24.50
C ASP A 121 12.29 -7.05 24.89
N ASP A 122 12.01 -7.45 26.13
CA ASP A 122 10.69 -7.33 26.74
C ASP A 122 10.33 -5.84 26.76
N PRO A 123 9.24 -5.40 26.11
CA PRO A 123 8.75 -4.05 26.32
C PRO A 123 8.30 -3.98 27.77
N GLU A 124 9.13 -3.34 28.59
CA GLU A 124 8.87 -2.97 29.99
C GLU A 124 7.38 -2.76 30.23
N GLU A 125 6.80 -3.54 31.15
CA GLU A 125 5.43 -3.35 31.64
C GLU A 125 5.24 -1.88 31.99
N VAL A 126 4.51 -1.13 31.15
CA VAL A 126 4.05 0.22 31.49
C VAL A 126 2.91 0.05 32.50
N LEU A 127 3.30 -0.18 33.75
CA LEU A 127 2.51 0.07 34.94
C LEU A 127 2.65 1.56 35.28
N THR A 128 1.73 2.37 34.78
CA THR A 128 1.28 3.63 35.40
C THR A 128 -0.17 3.90 35.04
#